data_AF-A0A968VLW5-F1
#
_entry.id   AF-A0A968VLW5-F1
#
_cell.length_a   1.000
_cell.length_b   1.000
_cell.length_c   1.000
_cell.angle_alpha   90.00
_cell.angle_beta   90.00
_cell.angle_gamma   90.00
#
_symmetry.space_group_name_H-M   'P 1'
#
loop_
_entity.id
_entity.type
_entity.pdbx_description
1 polymer ?
#
loop_
_entity_poly.entity_id
_entity_poly.type
_entity_poly.pdbx_seq_one_letter_code
_entity_poly.pdbx_strand_id
1 'polypeptide(L)'
;MSTVLEGARASFPGGWVAHQQEIARRIVALRPLLEEYDLRLAIENHQDATADELLELCAIGGERVGVTFDVVNPLAVGEEPFAFARKVGARIFNVHLKDYRVYATPSGYRLVRCALGEGIIDWRAMLALLAELAPDAPQHIELAALYARHIRFFEDDWWQGYPPRDVRDVVPTLRLLAYHAHHSDDWQSPWERNLSGDEVAGWELAQLEQSVAYLAEVTG
;
A
#
# COMPACT_ATOMS: atom_id res chain seq x y z
N MET A 1 0.50 0.33 15.30
CA MET A 1 -0.12 0.44 13.97
C MET A 1 -1.51 -0.17 14.02
N SER A 2 -2.39 0.23 13.12
CA SER A 2 -3.71 -0.38 12.98
C SER A 2 -3.55 -1.86 12.58
N THR A 3 -4.47 -2.71 13.05
CA THR A 3 -4.54 -4.13 12.66
C THR A 3 -5.49 -4.35 11.47
N VAL A 4 -6.03 -3.27 10.90
CA VAL A 4 -6.91 -3.32 9.73
C VAL A 4 -6.08 -3.71 8.52
N LEU A 5 -6.57 -4.70 7.79
CA LEU A 5 -6.05 -5.10 6.49
C LEU A 5 -7.20 -5.01 5.49
N GLU A 6 -6.87 -5.09 4.20
CA GLU A 6 -7.87 -5.23 3.12
C GLU A 6 -8.86 -4.07 3.00
N GLY A 7 -8.55 -2.89 3.56
CA GLY A 7 -9.47 -1.76 3.63
C GLY A 7 -10.67 -2.01 4.56
N ALA A 8 -10.67 -3.07 5.36
CA ALA A 8 -11.83 -3.54 6.13
C ALA A 8 -12.08 -2.73 7.42
N ARG A 9 -12.19 -1.40 7.28
CA ARG A 9 -12.34 -0.42 8.38
C ARG A 9 -13.63 -0.61 9.17
N ALA A 10 -14.67 -1.18 8.56
CA ALA A 10 -15.96 -1.47 9.18
C ALA A 10 -15.82 -2.29 10.48
N SER A 11 -14.83 -3.18 10.51
CA SER A 11 -14.56 -4.05 11.65
C SER A 11 -13.75 -3.40 12.78
N PHE A 12 -13.31 -2.14 12.60
CA PHE A 12 -12.41 -1.50 13.56
C PHE A 12 -13.12 -1.15 14.88
N PRO A 13 -12.69 -1.70 16.03
CA PRO A 13 -13.32 -1.42 17.31
C PRO A 13 -13.26 0.07 17.67
N GLY A 14 -14.41 0.65 18.00
CA GLY A 14 -14.53 2.08 18.34
C GLY A 14 -14.67 3.03 17.14
N GLY A 15 -14.62 2.50 15.91
CA GLY A 15 -14.84 3.25 14.68
C GLY A 15 -13.58 3.94 14.14
N TRP A 16 -13.49 3.98 12.81
CA TRP A 16 -12.32 4.49 12.09
C TRP A 16 -11.98 5.95 12.40
N VAL A 17 -13.00 6.82 12.50
CA VAL A 17 -12.79 8.25 12.80
C VAL A 17 -12.16 8.46 14.18
N ALA A 18 -12.62 7.72 15.20
CA ALA A 18 -12.07 7.81 16.54
C ALA A 18 -10.62 7.30 16.57
N HIS A 19 -10.32 6.26 15.77
CA HIS A 19 -8.95 5.79 15.58
C HIS A 19 -8.04 6.87 14.99
N GLN A 20 -8.46 7.52 13.91
CA GLN A 20 -7.71 8.60 13.26
C GLN A 20 -7.43 9.76 14.22
N GLN A 21 -8.40 10.14 15.06
CA GLN A 21 -8.22 11.17 16.08
C GLN A 21 -7.21 10.77 17.17
N GLU A 22 -7.19 9.51 17.58
CA GLU A 22 -6.17 8.98 18.51
C GLU A 22 -4.77 9.03 17.89
N ILE A 23 -4.63 8.61 16.62
CA ILE A 23 -3.35 8.69 15.90
C ILE A 23 -2.89 10.13 15.75
N ALA A 24 -3.78 11.04 15.36
CA ALA A 24 -3.48 12.46 15.27
C ALA A 24 -2.96 13.02 16.61
N ARG A 25 -3.61 12.69 17.73
CA ARG A 25 -3.15 13.11 19.08
C ARG A 25 -1.74 12.60 19.38
N ARG A 26 -1.42 11.35 19.05
CA ARG A 26 -0.08 10.79 19.25
C ARG A 26 0.96 11.49 18.39
N ILE A 27 0.66 11.73 17.12
CA ILE A 27 1.54 12.46 16.20
C ILE A 27 1.81 13.88 16.73
N VAL A 28 0.78 14.58 17.22
CA VAL A 28 0.96 15.92 17.83
C VAL A 28 1.90 15.86 19.03
N ALA A 29 1.74 14.86 19.90
CA ALA A 29 2.59 14.69 21.07
C ALA A 29 4.06 14.38 20.71
N LEU A 30 4.33 13.80 19.53
CA LEU A 30 5.68 13.48 19.06
C LEU A 30 6.42 14.68 18.45
N ARG A 31 5.73 15.76 18.05
CA ARG A 31 6.37 16.88 17.33
C ARG A 31 7.60 17.47 18.03
N PRO A 32 7.56 17.75 19.36
CA PRO A 32 8.72 18.32 20.04
C PRO A 32 9.94 17.40 19.97
N LEU A 33 9.72 16.07 20.05
CA LEU A 33 10.80 15.08 19.97
C LEU A 33 11.35 14.96 18.55
N LEU A 34 10.49 15.04 17.53
CA LEU A 34 10.94 15.04 16.14
C LEU A 34 11.83 16.26 15.84
N GLU A 35 11.52 17.40 16.43
CA GLU A 35 12.33 18.62 16.31
C GLU A 35 13.62 18.53 17.13
N GLU A 36 13.53 18.14 18.40
CA GLU A 36 14.69 18.04 19.31
C GLU A 36 15.77 17.09 18.78
N TYR A 37 15.37 15.95 18.22
CA TYR A 37 16.30 14.93 17.73
C TYR A 37 16.55 14.96 16.22
N ASP A 38 16.05 15.99 15.53
CA ASP A 38 16.13 16.11 14.07
C ASP A 38 15.64 14.87 13.30
N LEU A 39 14.53 14.28 13.77
CA LEU A 39 13.93 13.09 13.18
C LEU A 39 12.79 13.46 12.23
N ARG A 40 12.50 12.54 11.30
CA ARG A 40 11.28 12.53 10.48
C ARG A 40 10.45 11.31 10.83
N LEU A 41 9.13 11.47 10.89
CA LEU A 41 8.16 10.40 11.03
C LEU A 41 7.53 10.11 9.68
N ALA A 42 7.68 8.89 9.17
CA ALA A 42 7.02 8.42 7.96
C ALA A 42 5.90 7.45 8.36
N ILE A 43 4.65 7.85 8.16
CA ILE A 43 3.46 7.03 8.43
C ILE A 43 3.26 6.13 7.22
N GLU A 44 3.36 4.82 7.40
CA GLU A 44 3.06 3.90 6.30
C GLU A 44 1.59 4.01 5.90
N ASN A 45 1.33 4.06 4.59
CA ASN A 45 0.00 3.82 4.04
C ASN A 45 -0.34 2.33 4.15
N HIS A 46 -0.39 1.86 5.39
CA HIS A 46 -0.93 0.57 5.75
C HIS A 46 -2.34 0.46 5.14
N GLN A 47 -2.79 -0.76 4.82
CA GLN A 47 -3.94 -1.11 3.95
C GLN A 47 -5.32 -0.66 4.46
N ASP A 48 -5.38 0.47 5.13
CA ASP A 48 -6.45 0.97 5.94
C ASP A 48 -6.65 2.47 5.77
N ALA A 49 -5.66 3.30 5.44
CA ALA A 49 -5.82 4.76 5.29
C ALA A 49 -5.71 5.22 3.83
N THR A 50 -6.54 6.19 3.42
CA THR A 50 -6.41 6.84 2.10
C THR A 50 -5.30 7.88 2.10
N ALA A 51 -4.86 8.30 0.92
CA ALA A 51 -3.93 9.42 0.78
C ALA A 51 -4.43 10.69 1.46
N ASP A 52 -5.73 11.00 1.36
CA ASP A 52 -6.30 12.21 1.98
C ASP A 52 -6.21 12.15 3.52
N GLU A 53 -6.55 11.01 4.12
CA GLU A 53 -6.45 10.82 5.58
C GLU A 53 -4.98 10.89 6.05
N LEU A 54 -4.05 10.31 5.29
CA LEU A 54 -2.62 10.40 5.60
C LEU A 54 -2.10 11.84 5.49
N LEU A 55 -2.53 12.58 4.47
CA LEU A 55 -2.16 13.99 4.30
C LEU A 55 -2.74 14.87 5.41
N GLU A 56 -3.93 14.57 5.91
CA GLU A 56 -4.48 15.22 7.12
C GLU A 56 -3.59 14.96 8.34
N LEU A 57 -3.15 13.71 8.55
CA LEU A 57 -2.22 13.37 9.63
C LEU A 57 -0.86 14.07 9.47
N CYS A 58 -0.32 14.15 8.26
CA CYS A 58 0.91 14.88 7.96
C CYS A 58 0.76 16.39 8.21
N ALA A 59 -0.35 16.98 7.77
CA ALA A 59 -0.63 18.41 7.96
C ALA A 59 -0.75 18.75 9.44
N ILE A 60 -1.46 17.91 10.20
CA ILE A 60 -1.50 18.01 11.65
C ILE A 60 -0.09 17.84 12.19
N GLY A 61 0.64 16.79 11.84
CA GLY A 61 1.98 16.51 12.38
C GLY A 61 3.06 17.55 12.09
N GLY A 62 2.88 18.42 11.11
CA GLY A 62 3.87 19.42 10.70
C GLY A 62 4.86 18.89 9.67
N GLU A 63 5.89 19.67 9.34
CA GLU A 63 6.81 19.39 8.21
C GLU A 63 7.64 18.10 8.38
N ARG A 64 7.88 17.67 9.62
CA ARG A 64 8.64 16.45 9.94
C ARG A 64 7.81 15.17 9.87
N VAL A 65 6.53 15.26 9.49
CA VAL A 65 5.64 14.11 9.34
C VAL A 65 5.28 13.93 7.86
N GLY A 66 5.55 12.73 7.34
CA GLY A 66 5.30 12.33 5.97
C GLY A 66 4.79 10.90 5.90
N VAL A 67 4.94 10.27 4.74
CA VAL A 67 4.39 8.97 4.41
C VAL A 67 5.51 8.00 4.01
N THR A 68 5.45 6.78 4.54
CA THR A 68 6.10 5.63 3.89
C THR A 68 5.13 5.12 2.84
N PHE A 69 5.50 5.25 1.57
CA PHE A 69 4.67 4.82 0.46
C PHE A 69 4.97 3.36 0.11
N ASP A 70 4.16 2.43 0.61
CA ASP A 70 4.00 1.11 0.01
C ASP A 70 3.17 1.28 -1.27
N VAL A 71 3.80 0.91 -2.39
CA VAL A 71 3.29 1.21 -3.73
C VAL A 71 1.98 0.48 -4.04
N VAL A 72 1.73 -0.68 -3.45
CA VAL A 72 0.55 -1.52 -3.75
C VAL A 72 -0.59 -1.29 -2.76
N ASN A 73 -0.29 -0.89 -1.52
CA ASN A 73 -1.31 -0.69 -0.50
C ASN A 73 -2.44 0.32 -0.85
N PRO A 74 -2.28 1.34 -1.73
CA PRO A 74 -3.42 2.18 -2.15
C PRO A 74 -4.55 1.36 -2.77
N LEU A 75 -4.23 0.25 -3.44
CA LEU A 75 -5.24 -0.65 -3.99
C LEU A 75 -6.13 -1.20 -2.87
N ALA A 76 -5.60 -1.48 -1.69
CA ALA A 76 -6.41 -2.00 -0.58
C ALA A 76 -7.48 -1.02 -0.08
N VAL A 77 -7.37 0.28 -0.39
CA VAL A 77 -8.36 1.31 -0.07
C VAL A 77 -9.02 1.90 -1.32
N GLY A 78 -8.88 1.26 -2.47
CA GLY A 78 -9.51 1.70 -3.72
C GLY A 78 -8.91 2.98 -4.29
N GLU A 79 -7.61 3.20 -4.11
CA GLU A 79 -6.86 4.27 -4.75
C GLU A 79 -5.87 3.69 -5.76
N GLU A 80 -5.58 4.45 -6.81
CA GLU A 80 -4.67 4.03 -7.87
C GLU A 80 -3.24 4.44 -7.46
N PRO A 81 -2.23 3.55 -7.51
CA PRO A 81 -0.88 3.81 -7.03
C PRO A 81 -0.22 5.09 -7.55
N PHE A 82 -0.33 5.40 -8.85
CA PHE A 82 0.26 6.62 -9.42
C PHE A 82 -0.50 7.88 -8.99
N ALA A 83 -1.83 7.83 -8.88
CA ALA A 83 -2.64 8.91 -8.35
C ALA A 83 -2.33 9.16 -6.87
N PHE A 84 -2.17 8.10 -6.08
CA PHE A 84 -1.74 8.16 -4.69
C PHE A 84 -0.38 8.85 -4.58
N ALA A 85 0.62 8.38 -5.33
CA ALA A 85 1.97 8.94 -5.33
C ALA A 85 1.95 10.45 -5.66
N ARG A 86 1.26 10.86 -6.72
CA ARG A 86 1.14 12.27 -7.11
C ARG A 86 0.45 13.12 -6.05
N LYS A 87 -0.58 12.58 -5.40
CA LYS A 87 -1.32 13.29 -4.35
C LYS A 87 -0.46 13.51 -3.12
N VAL A 88 0.31 12.50 -2.69
CA VAL A 88 1.20 12.61 -1.53
C VAL A 88 2.45 13.46 -1.84
N GLY A 89 3.02 13.30 -3.04
CA GLY A 89 4.12 14.12 -3.55
C GLY A 89 5.34 14.17 -2.62
N ALA A 90 5.84 15.38 -2.34
CA ALA A 90 7.02 15.61 -1.50
C ALA A 90 6.86 15.17 -0.03
N ARG A 91 5.66 14.75 0.40
CA ARG A 91 5.46 14.13 1.72
C ARG A 91 5.87 12.65 1.75
N ILE A 92 6.23 12.05 0.63
CA ILE A 92 6.84 10.71 0.60
C ILE A 92 8.24 10.80 1.20
N PHE A 93 8.44 10.18 2.35
CA PHE A 93 9.72 10.18 3.08
C PHE A 93 10.45 8.84 3.00
N ASN A 94 9.77 7.79 2.58
CA ASN A 94 10.29 6.44 2.41
C ASN A 94 9.39 5.70 1.41
N VAL A 95 9.92 4.71 0.70
CA VAL A 95 9.15 3.90 -0.26
C VAL A 95 9.39 2.42 0.03
N HIS A 96 8.30 1.65 0.08
CA HIS A 96 8.34 0.20 0.04
C HIS A 96 8.00 -0.28 -1.37
N LEU A 97 9.00 -0.88 -2.02
CA LEU A 97 8.88 -1.51 -3.33
C LEU A 97 8.27 -2.91 -3.13
N LYS A 98 7.05 -3.07 -3.62
CA LYS A 98 6.24 -4.28 -3.50
C LYS A 98 5.36 -4.41 -4.73
N ASP A 99 5.20 -5.62 -5.26
CA ASP A 99 4.37 -5.86 -6.44
C ASP A 99 3.47 -7.07 -6.28
N TYR A 100 2.31 -6.98 -6.89
CA TYR A 100 1.20 -7.88 -6.67
C TYR A 100 0.50 -8.22 -7.97
N ARG A 101 0.21 -9.50 -8.16
CA ARG A 101 -0.77 -9.94 -9.14
C ARG A 101 -2.17 -9.73 -8.58
N VAL A 102 -3.09 -9.37 -9.47
CA VAL A 102 -4.48 -9.13 -9.11
C VAL A 102 -5.36 -10.21 -9.70
N TYR A 103 -6.26 -10.76 -8.89
CA TYR A 103 -7.23 -11.77 -9.33
C TYR A 103 -8.64 -11.27 -9.10
N ALA A 104 -9.46 -11.24 -10.15
CA ALA A 104 -10.84 -10.76 -10.05
C ALA A 104 -11.70 -11.71 -9.19
N THR A 105 -12.65 -11.15 -8.44
CA THR A 105 -13.64 -11.91 -7.67
C THR A 105 -15.02 -11.27 -7.81
N PRO A 106 -16.12 -12.01 -7.58
CA PRO A 106 -17.46 -11.42 -7.56
C PRO A 106 -17.63 -10.28 -6.53
N SER A 107 -16.85 -10.28 -5.44
CA SER A 107 -16.91 -9.28 -4.37
C SER A 107 -15.88 -8.14 -4.52
N GLY A 108 -15.04 -8.16 -5.56
CA GLY A 108 -13.91 -7.24 -5.70
C GLY A 108 -12.69 -7.94 -6.30
N TYR A 109 -11.57 -7.98 -5.59
CA TYR A 109 -10.33 -8.58 -6.11
C TYR A 109 -9.41 -9.08 -5.01
N ARG A 110 -8.55 -10.03 -5.36
CA ARG A 110 -7.43 -10.47 -4.51
C ARG A 110 -6.14 -9.83 -4.97
N LEU A 111 -5.40 -9.32 -4.00
CA LEU A 111 -4.03 -8.88 -4.15
C LEU A 111 -3.14 -10.04 -3.67
N VAL A 112 -2.37 -10.65 -4.58
CA VAL A 112 -1.42 -11.74 -4.30
C VAL A 112 0.00 -11.26 -4.57
N ARG A 113 0.87 -11.34 -3.55
CA ARG A 113 2.27 -10.93 -3.68
C ARG A 113 2.98 -11.69 -4.82
N CYS A 114 3.82 -10.97 -5.57
CA CYS A 114 4.78 -11.53 -6.51
C CYS A 114 6.12 -10.79 -6.42
N ALA A 115 7.10 -11.22 -7.22
CA ALA A 115 8.33 -10.46 -7.42
C ALA A 115 8.04 -9.13 -8.14
N LEU A 116 8.90 -8.13 -7.93
CA LEU A 116 8.83 -6.87 -8.66
C LEU A 116 8.92 -7.10 -10.17
N GLY A 117 8.05 -6.45 -10.94
CA GLY A 117 8.00 -6.57 -12.40
C GLY A 117 7.07 -7.67 -12.91
N GLU A 118 6.54 -8.51 -12.02
CA GLU A 118 5.60 -9.56 -12.38
C GLU A 118 4.13 -9.19 -12.13
N GLY A 119 3.88 -8.07 -11.45
CA GLY A 119 2.55 -7.71 -10.97
C GLY A 119 1.93 -6.55 -11.74
N ILE A 120 1.17 -5.75 -11.00
CA ILE A 120 0.30 -4.69 -11.53
C ILE A 120 1.03 -3.35 -11.73
N ILE A 121 2.20 -3.16 -11.12
CA ILE A 121 2.92 -1.88 -11.16
C ILE A 121 3.85 -1.82 -12.37
N ASP A 122 3.70 -0.77 -13.19
CA ASP A 122 4.75 -0.37 -14.14
C ASP A 122 5.90 0.29 -13.38
N TRP A 123 6.90 -0.50 -13.01
CA TRP A 123 8.02 -0.02 -12.21
C TRP A 123 8.90 0.99 -12.92
N ARG A 124 9.06 0.92 -14.24
CA ARG A 124 9.86 1.93 -14.96
C ARG A 124 9.19 3.29 -14.83
N ALA A 125 7.87 3.35 -15.01
CA ALA A 125 7.10 4.58 -14.84
C ALA A 125 7.03 5.03 -13.37
N MET A 126 6.84 4.11 -12.43
CA MET A 126 6.74 4.44 -11.00
C MET A 126 8.06 4.99 -10.46
N LEU A 127 9.20 4.36 -10.78
CA LEU A 127 10.52 4.83 -10.36
C LEU A 127 10.84 6.23 -10.94
N ALA A 128 10.48 6.48 -12.20
CA ALA A 128 10.61 7.81 -12.79
C ALA A 128 9.76 8.84 -12.06
N LEU A 129 8.50 8.51 -11.74
CA LEU A 129 7.62 9.40 -10.97
C LEU A 129 8.17 9.67 -9.56
N LEU A 130 8.69 8.65 -8.86
CA LEU A 130 9.27 8.81 -7.54
C LEU A 130 10.51 9.70 -7.56
N ALA A 131 11.35 9.59 -8.61
CA ALA A 131 12.50 10.47 -8.80
C ALA A 131 12.10 11.94 -9.00
N GLU A 132 10.92 12.20 -9.58
CA GLU A 132 10.38 13.56 -9.71
C GLU A 132 9.76 14.07 -8.40
N LEU A 133 8.98 13.24 -7.70
CA LEU A 133 8.19 13.66 -6.54
C LEU A 133 8.97 13.70 -5.23
N ALA A 134 9.87 12.73 -5.02
CA ALA A 134 10.58 12.50 -3.78
C ALA A 134 11.98 11.90 -4.03
N PRO A 135 12.89 12.63 -4.70
CA PRO A 135 14.20 12.12 -5.12
C PRO A 135 15.08 11.64 -3.97
N ASP A 136 14.89 12.18 -2.77
CA ASP A 136 15.68 11.84 -1.58
C ASP A 136 15.05 10.71 -0.74
N ALA A 137 13.86 10.21 -1.11
CA ALA A 137 13.20 9.16 -0.35
C ALA A 137 13.93 7.82 -0.55
N PRO A 138 14.44 7.17 0.51
CA PRO A 138 15.00 5.84 0.42
C PRO A 138 13.94 4.84 -0.05
N GLN A 139 14.38 3.83 -0.78
CA GLN A 139 13.53 2.80 -1.36
C GLN A 139 14.00 1.43 -0.88
N HIS A 140 13.08 0.64 -0.34
CA HIS A 140 13.36 -0.68 0.22
C HIS A 140 12.43 -1.72 -0.39
N ILE A 141 12.96 -2.90 -0.71
CA ILE A 141 12.10 -4.02 -1.11
C ILE A 141 11.34 -4.50 0.14
N GLU A 142 10.02 -4.59 0.05
CA GLU A 142 9.18 -5.13 1.11
C GLU A 142 8.41 -6.36 0.61
N LEU A 143 8.82 -7.52 1.11
CA LEU A 143 8.20 -8.79 0.80
C LEU A 143 7.14 -9.14 1.85
N ALA A 144 5.96 -8.59 1.68
CA ALA A 144 4.75 -8.98 2.41
C ALA A 144 3.58 -9.12 1.42
N ALA A 145 2.55 -9.93 1.65
CA ALA A 145 2.34 -10.88 2.74
C ALA A 145 2.32 -12.33 2.22
N LEU A 146 2.28 -13.30 3.14
CA LEU A 146 2.09 -14.72 2.81
C LEU A 146 0.66 -15.07 2.40
N TYR A 147 -0.32 -14.32 2.89
CA TYR A 147 -1.72 -14.48 2.52
C TYR A 147 -2.11 -13.48 1.45
N ALA A 148 -2.95 -13.91 0.50
CA ALA A 148 -3.64 -12.99 -0.38
C ALA A 148 -4.50 -12.02 0.45
N ARG A 149 -4.66 -10.78 -0.05
CA ARG A 149 -5.58 -9.80 0.53
C ARG A 149 -6.84 -9.76 -0.32
N HIS A 150 -7.99 -10.12 0.23
CA HIS A 150 -9.26 -10.07 -0.50
C HIS A 150 -9.97 -8.74 -0.25
N ILE A 151 -9.79 -7.81 -1.18
CA ILE A 151 -10.44 -6.50 -1.13
C ILE A 151 -11.89 -6.68 -1.61
N ARG A 152 -12.83 -6.59 -0.66
CA ARG A 152 -14.28 -6.75 -0.90
C ARG A 152 -14.94 -5.48 -1.44
N PHE A 153 -14.28 -4.90 -2.44
CA PHE A 153 -14.59 -3.58 -3.00
C PHE A 153 -16.04 -3.39 -3.48
N PHE A 154 -16.71 -4.46 -3.90
CA PHE A 154 -18.07 -4.40 -4.44
C PHE A 154 -19.16 -4.64 -3.39
N GLU A 155 -18.78 -4.91 -2.14
CA GLU A 155 -19.73 -5.12 -1.04
C GLU A 155 -20.02 -3.80 -0.32
N ASP A 156 -21.30 -3.52 -0.06
CA ASP A 156 -21.73 -2.26 0.59
C ASP A 156 -21.15 -2.10 2.00
N ASP A 157 -20.93 -3.20 2.72
CA ASP A 157 -20.41 -3.19 4.09
C ASP A 157 -18.91 -2.83 4.15
N TRP A 158 -18.14 -3.16 3.11
CA TRP A 158 -16.72 -2.79 3.00
C TRP A 158 -16.52 -1.27 3.02
N TRP A 159 -17.46 -0.51 2.44
CA TRP A 159 -17.42 0.95 2.42
C TRP A 159 -17.75 1.61 3.76
N GLN A 160 -18.20 0.87 4.77
CA GLN A 160 -18.47 1.44 6.09
C GLN A 160 -17.17 1.92 6.75
N GLY A 161 -17.15 3.17 7.18
CA GLY A 161 -15.97 3.82 7.77
C GLY A 161 -15.14 4.64 6.77
N TYR A 162 -15.50 4.63 5.48
CA TYR A 162 -14.98 5.58 4.49
C TYR A 162 -15.84 6.86 4.48
N PRO A 163 -15.25 8.04 4.23
CA PRO A 163 -16.03 9.23 3.90
C PRO A 163 -16.69 9.07 2.53
N PRO A 164 -17.70 9.90 2.18
CA PRO A 164 -18.21 9.96 0.81
C PRO A 164 -17.08 10.19 -0.20
N ARG A 165 -17.04 9.39 -1.27
CA ARG A 165 -16.03 9.50 -2.33
C ARG A 165 -16.67 9.77 -3.67
N ASP A 166 -16.03 10.60 -4.47
CA ASP A 166 -16.42 10.77 -5.86
C ASP A 166 -16.03 9.53 -6.64
N VAL A 167 -16.94 9.00 -7.47
CA VAL A 167 -16.67 7.84 -8.31
C VAL A 167 -15.46 8.09 -9.23
N ARG A 168 -15.21 9.34 -9.63
CA ARG A 168 -14.07 9.73 -10.47
C ARG A 168 -12.72 9.49 -9.81
N ASP A 169 -12.67 9.48 -8.48
CA ASP A 169 -11.44 9.18 -7.72
C ASP A 169 -11.14 7.67 -7.68
N VAL A 170 -12.16 6.83 -7.92
CA VAL A 170 -12.08 5.37 -7.89
C VAL A 170 -11.89 4.76 -9.29
N VAL A 171 -12.42 5.42 -10.32
CA VAL A 171 -12.34 4.94 -11.72
C VAL A 171 -10.92 4.58 -12.18
N PRO A 172 -9.85 5.34 -11.84
CA PRO A 172 -8.49 4.96 -12.20
C PRO A 172 -8.09 3.58 -11.67
N THR A 173 -8.43 3.27 -10.42
CA THR A 173 -8.19 1.96 -9.80
C THR A 173 -8.96 0.87 -10.54
N LEU A 174 -10.25 1.09 -10.82
CA LEU A 174 -11.06 0.11 -11.56
C LEU A 174 -10.53 -0.15 -12.97
N ARG A 175 -10.03 0.89 -13.65
CA ARG A 175 -9.40 0.74 -14.99
C ARG A 175 -8.13 -0.09 -14.91
N LEU A 176 -7.28 0.17 -13.91
CA LEU A 176 -6.05 -0.58 -13.69
C LEU A 176 -6.37 -2.06 -13.42
N LEU A 177 -7.31 -2.33 -12.51
CA LEU A 177 -7.76 -3.69 -12.19
C LEU A 177 -8.35 -4.39 -13.42
N ALA A 178 -9.20 -3.73 -14.20
CA ALA A 178 -9.80 -4.31 -15.40
C ALA A 178 -8.77 -4.68 -16.48
N TYR A 179 -7.64 -3.97 -16.54
CA TYR A 179 -6.58 -4.26 -17.50
C TYR A 179 -5.66 -5.40 -17.04
N HIS A 180 -5.38 -5.51 -15.73
CA HIS A 180 -4.38 -6.44 -15.19
C HIS A 180 -4.96 -7.68 -14.51
N ALA A 181 -6.26 -7.73 -14.22
CA ALA A 181 -6.82 -8.82 -13.43
C ALA A 181 -6.74 -10.17 -14.16
N HIS A 182 -6.20 -11.16 -13.45
CA HIS A 182 -6.31 -12.56 -13.83
C HIS A 182 -7.71 -13.09 -13.50
N HIS A 183 -8.23 -13.93 -14.40
CA HIS A 183 -9.48 -14.67 -14.24
C HIS A 183 -9.18 -16.16 -14.06
N SER A 184 -8.48 -16.48 -12.97
CA SER A 184 -8.05 -17.84 -12.62
C SER A 184 -8.29 -18.08 -11.13
N ASP A 185 -8.59 -19.33 -10.78
CA ASP A 185 -8.68 -19.79 -9.39
C ASP A 185 -7.29 -20.18 -8.82
N ASP A 186 -6.24 -20.14 -9.64
CA ASP A 186 -4.85 -20.41 -9.28
C ASP A 186 -4.15 -19.16 -8.72
N TRP A 187 -4.53 -18.77 -7.50
CA TRP A 187 -4.06 -17.54 -6.85
C TRP A 187 -3.36 -17.77 -5.51
N GLN A 188 -3.56 -18.93 -4.88
CA GLN A 188 -3.03 -19.20 -3.53
C GLN A 188 -1.50 -19.23 -3.52
N SER A 189 -0.90 -18.57 -2.54
CA SER A 189 0.52 -18.69 -2.25
C SER A 189 0.91 -20.12 -1.81
N PRO A 190 2.20 -20.49 -1.83
CA PRO A 190 2.68 -21.72 -1.18
C PRO A 190 2.21 -21.90 0.26
N TRP A 191 2.15 -20.80 1.01
CA TRP A 191 1.67 -20.80 2.39
C TRP A 191 0.18 -21.15 2.46
N GLU A 192 -0.66 -20.52 1.62
CA GLU A 192 -2.10 -20.79 1.57
C GLU A 192 -2.45 -22.19 1.06
N ARG A 193 -1.51 -22.83 0.35
CA ARG A 193 -1.57 -24.24 -0.05
C ARG A 193 -1.12 -25.21 1.02
N ASN A 194 -0.66 -24.72 2.18
CA ASN A 194 -0.07 -25.52 3.25
C ASN A 194 1.15 -26.33 2.77
N LEU A 195 1.97 -25.75 1.90
CA LEU A 195 3.27 -26.34 1.55
C LEU A 195 4.23 -26.28 2.75
N SER A 196 5.33 -27.03 2.68
CA SER A 196 6.30 -27.09 3.77
C SER A 196 7.00 -25.75 4.01
N GLY A 197 7.56 -25.56 5.22
CA GLY A 197 8.31 -24.35 5.56
C GLY A 197 9.49 -24.10 4.63
N ASP A 198 10.16 -25.15 4.16
CA ASP A 198 11.28 -25.05 3.21
C ASP A 198 10.81 -24.58 1.83
N GLU A 199 9.65 -25.06 1.36
CA GLU A 199 9.06 -24.61 0.11
C GLU A 199 8.61 -23.15 0.17
N VAL A 200 8.00 -22.73 1.30
CA VAL A 200 7.62 -21.34 1.52
C VAL A 200 8.86 -20.45 1.55
N ALA A 201 9.87 -20.79 2.36
CA ALA A 201 11.10 -20.01 2.47
C ALA A 201 11.84 -19.91 1.12
N GLY A 202 11.91 -21.01 0.37
CA GLY A 202 12.49 -21.03 -0.98
C GLY A 202 11.75 -20.11 -1.95
N TRP A 203 10.41 -20.10 -1.90
CA TRP A 203 9.59 -19.20 -2.71
C TRP A 203 9.75 -17.72 -2.33
N GLU A 204 9.89 -17.40 -1.04
CA GLU A 204 10.14 -16.03 -0.59
C GLU A 204 11.50 -15.52 -1.03
N LEU A 205 12.54 -16.35 -0.88
CA LEU A 205 13.89 -16.00 -1.28
C LEU A 205 13.98 -15.84 -2.81
N ALA A 206 13.35 -16.73 -3.58
CA ALA A 206 13.31 -16.62 -5.03
C ALA A 206 12.67 -15.30 -5.51
N GLN A 207 11.58 -14.86 -4.86
CA GLN A 207 10.98 -13.56 -5.18
C GLN A 207 11.88 -12.39 -4.83
N LEU A 208 12.64 -12.46 -3.73
CA LEU A 208 13.63 -11.44 -3.40
C LEU A 208 14.71 -11.36 -4.48
N GLU A 209 15.28 -12.49 -4.86
CA GLU A 209 16.33 -12.58 -5.87
C GLU A 209 15.85 -12.07 -7.24
N GLN A 210 14.65 -12.47 -7.66
CA GLN A 210 14.01 -11.98 -8.88
C GLN A 210 13.77 -10.47 -8.83
N SER A 211 13.29 -9.95 -7.70
CA SER A 211 13.05 -8.52 -7.52
C SER A 211 14.34 -7.71 -7.60
N VAL A 212 15.42 -8.20 -6.98
CA VAL A 212 16.74 -7.57 -7.06
C VAL A 212 17.27 -7.58 -8.50
N ALA A 213 17.15 -8.71 -9.20
CA ALA A 213 17.57 -8.83 -10.59
C ALA A 213 16.78 -7.88 -11.50
N TYR A 214 15.46 -7.81 -11.33
CA TYR A 214 14.59 -6.91 -12.07
C TYR A 214 14.94 -5.44 -11.82
N LEU A 215 15.14 -5.04 -10.56
CA LEU A 215 15.56 -3.68 -10.22
C LEU A 215 16.88 -3.31 -10.90
N ALA A 216 17.87 -4.21 -10.86
CA ALA A 216 19.14 -3.99 -11.54
C ALA A 216 18.98 -3.77 -13.06
N GLU A 217 18.02 -4.43 -13.71
CA GLU A 217 17.70 -4.25 -15.14
C GLU A 217 16.99 -2.92 -15.43
N VAL A 218 16.10 -2.46 -14.55
CA VAL A 218 15.32 -1.24 -14.79
C VAL A 218 16.03 0.03 -14.34
N THR A 219 17.02 -0.07 -13.44
CA THR A 219 17.82 1.07 -12.96
C THR A 219 19.23 1.16 -13.55
N GLY A 220 19.74 0.08 -14.14
CA GLY A 220 21.05 0.03 -14.82
C GLY A 220 21.02 0.60 -16.23
#